data_AF-A0A931RKI1-F1
#
_entry.id   AF-A0A931RKI1-F1
#
_cell.length_a   1.000
_cell.length_b   1.000
_cell.length_c   1.000
_cell.angle_alpha   90.00
_cell.angle_beta   90.00
_cell.angle_gamma   90.00
#
_symmetry.space_group_name_H-M   'P 1'
#
loop_
_entity.id
_entity.type
_entity.pdbx_description
1 polymer ?
#
loop_
_entity_poly.entity_id
_entity_poly.type
_entity_poly.pdbx_seq_one_letter_code
_entity_poly.pdbx_strand_id
1 'polypeptide(L)'
;MEQEPVIFEPKEPVQNFLTLAHGNKTRKVFRDEQHEIYPFVGAFEADGINYLGFGFTVSDTAETYLWGRGGMLHNIIQSWRAMKLLELAPLVDERMLPAIWQAAYPTVIKNDIQNIAKSVPDLDLEELEENRLDVLQKAPSGQELEGMLKALQEHGINVDAYELRKERAAGAITGSPRIDALILSADRHRLEAQRIEQERHKREDAQAAVAYKEWMRKVNLKRSIVSRIIGKRSTVLANK
;
A
#
# COMPACT_ATOMS: atom_id res chain seq x y z
N MET A 1 -2.00 15.56 1.46
CA MET A 1 -3.32 15.05 1.08
C MET A 1 -3.14 13.55 0.89
N GLU A 2 -3.51 12.75 1.88
CA GLU A 2 -3.64 11.31 1.68
C GLU A 2 -4.87 11.14 0.78
N GLN A 3 -4.67 10.68 -0.45
CA GLN A 3 -5.80 10.27 -1.29
C GLN A 3 -6.47 9.11 -0.56
N GLU A 4 -7.74 9.28 -0.20
CA GLU A 4 -8.55 8.15 0.27
C GLU A 4 -8.45 7.04 -0.80
N PRO A 5 -8.12 5.81 -0.39
CA PRO A 5 -8.02 4.72 -1.36
C PRO A 5 -9.35 4.63 -2.10
N VAL A 6 -9.31 4.65 -3.44
CA VAL A 6 -10.50 4.37 -4.25
C VAL A 6 -10.88 2.93 -3.96
N ILE A 7 -11.93 2.77 -3.15
CA ILE A 7 -12.52 1.48 -2.82
C ILE A 7 -13.48 1.13 -3.95
N PHE A 8 -13.06 0.21 -4.81
CA PHE A 8 -13.97 -0.47 -5.74
C PHE A 8 -14.84 -1.47 -4.96
N GLU A 9 -16.05 -1.08 -4.57
CA GLU A 9 -17.05 -2.06 -4.13
C GLU A 9 -17.60 -2.76 -5.38
N PRO A 10 -17.28 -4.03 -5.65
CA PRO A 10 -17.88 -4.73 -6.78
C PRO A 10 -19.38 -4.89 -6.50
N LYS A 11 -20.21 -4.00 -7.05
CA LYS A 11 -21.67 -4.19 -7.13
C LYS A 11 -22.05 -5.13 -8.27
N GLU A 12 -21.12 -5.39 -9.19
CA GLU A 12 -21.29 -6.22 -10.37
C GLU A 12 -20.07 -7.13 -10.58
N PRO A 13 -20.24 -8.32 -11.20
CA PRO A 13 -19.15 -9.23 -11.52
C PRO A 13 -18.07 -8.59 -12.42
N VAL A 14 -16.80 -8.89 -12.15
CA VAL A 14 -15.67 -8.36 -12.92
C VAL A 14 -15.45 -9.17 -14.21
N GLN A 15 -15.52 -8.53 -15.38
CA GLN A 15 -15.40 -9.22 -16.68
C GLN A 15 -13.97 -9.26 -17.26
N ASN A 16 -13.05 -8.42 -16.77
CA ASN A 16 -11.67 -8.34 -17.28
C ASN A 16 -10.67 -8.28 -16.13
N PHE A 17 -10.20 -9.45 -15.70
CA PHE A 17 -9.18 -9.56 -14.66
C PHE A 17 -8.14 -10.61 -15.05
N LEU A 18 -6.94 -10.41 -14.54
CA LEU A 18 -5.83 -11.35 -14.60
C LEU A 18 -5.82 -12.18 -13.32
N THR A 19 -5.96 -13.49 -13.45
CA THR A 19 -5.73 -14.41 -12.33
C THR A 19 -4.25 -14.71 -12.19
N LEU A 20 -3.72 -14.57 -10.97
CA LEU A 20 -2.31 -14.77 -10.64
C LEU A 20 -2.07 -16.09 -9.93
N ALA A 21 -2.96 -16.45 -9.00
CA ALA A 21 -2.91 -17.70 -8.25
C ALA A 21 -4.31 -18.15 -7.89
N HIS A 22 -4.46 -19.45 -7.66
CA HIS A 22 -5.71 -20.08 -7.26
C HIS A 22 -5.56 -20.73 -5.90
N GLY A 23 -6.60 -20.62 -5.08
CA GLY A 23 -6.69 -21.31 -3.82
C GLY A 23 -7.35 -22.68 -3.94
N ASN A 24 -7.77 -23.25 -2.82
CA ASN A 24 -8.52 -24.51 -2.82
C ASN A 24 -10.01 -24.26 -3.10
N LYS A 25 -10.56 -24.99 -4.06
CA LYS A 25 -12.01 -25.03 -4.32
C LYS A 25 -12.72 -25.67 -3.13
N THR A 26 -13.67 -24.96 -2.54
CA THR A 26 -14.38 -25.42 -1.33
C THR A 26 -15.87 -25.09 -1.42
N ARG A 27 -16.71 -25.90 -0.76
CA ARG A 27 -18.15 -25.66 -0.70
C ARG A 27 -18.44 -24.70 0.46
N LYS A 28 -19.15 -23.60 0.16
CA LYS A 28 -19.43 -22.51 1.12
C LYS A 28 -20.84 -21.98 0.95
N VAL A 29 -21.35 -21.31 1.97
CA VAL A 29 -22.58 -20.52 1.85
C VAL A 29 -22.27 -19.21 1.12
N PHE A 30 -23.00 -18.92 0.05
CA PHE A 30 -23.00 -17.65 -0.67
C PHE A 30 -24.46 -17.27 -0.95
N ARG A 31 -24.91 -16.08 -0.50
CA ARG A 31 -26.32 -15.62 -0.61
C ARG A 31 -27.35 -16.68 -0.17
N ASP A 32 -27.14 -17.23 1.02
CA ASP A 32 -27.99 -18.25 1.66
C ASP A 32 -28.03 -19.64 0.97
N GLU A 33 -27.26 -19.83 -0.09
CA GLU A 33 -27.19 -21.09 -0.85
C GLU A 33 -25.79 -21.70 -0.82
N GLN A 34 -25.70 -23.01 -1.03
CA GLN A 34 -24.44 -23.77 -1.00
C GLN A 34 -23.80 -23.82 -2.38
N HIS A 35 -22.73 -23.06 -2.58
CA HIS A 35 -22.00 -22.98 -3.84
C HIS A 35 -20.60 -23.55 -3.72
N GLU A 36 -20.05 -23.97 -4.87
CA GLU A 36 -18.63 -24.25 -4.98
C GLU A 36 -17.87 -22.96 -5.28
N ILE A 37 -17.04 -22.53 -4.34
CA ILE A 37 -16.32 -21.27 -4.40
C ILE A 37 -14.85 -21.53 -4.73
N TYR A 38 -14.34 -20.81 -5.71
CA TYR A 38 -12.94 -20.88 -6.13
C TYR A 38 -12.21 -19.57 -5.82
N PRO A 39 -11.50 -19.49 -4.68
CA PRO A 39 -10.75 -18.30 -4.32
C PRO A 39 -9.52 -18.11 -5.22
N PHE A 40 -9.13 -16.87 -5.46
CA PHE A 40 -7.98 -16.54 -6.30
C PHE A 40 -7.31 -15.22 -5.88
N VAL A 41 -6.05 -15.05 -6.27
CA VAL A 41 -5.34 -13.77 -6.29
C VAL A 41 -5.43 -13.21 -7.70
N GLY A 42 -5.79 -11.95 -7.87
CA GLY A 42 -5.98 -11.36 -9.18
C GLY A 42 -5.64 -9.88 -9.24
N ALA A 43 -5.49 -9.39 -10.47
CA ALA A 43 -5.31 -7.98 -10.78
C ALA A 43 -6.30 -7.55 -11.86
N PHE A 44 -6.72 -6.29 -11.84
CA PHE A 44 -7.60 -5.71 -12.84
C PHE A 44 -7.30 -4.23 -13.04
N GLU A 45 -7.68 -3.70 -14.20
CA GLU A 45 -7.57 -2.27 -14.49
C GLU A 45 -8.97 -1.63 -14.44
N ALA A 46 -9.11 -0.55 -13.68
CA ALA A 46 -10.30 0.29 -13.68
C ALA A 46 -9.87 1.76 -13.73
N ASP A 47 -10.46 2.53 -14.64
CA ASP A 47 -10.18 3.96 -14.83
C ASP A 47 -8.67 4.29 -15.02
N GLY A 48 -7.93 3.41 -15.71
CA GLY A 48 -6.50 3.57 -15.94
C GLY A 48 -5.61 3.25 -14.71
N ILE A 49 -6.20 2.72 -13.63
CA ILE A 49 -5.52 2.33 -12.41
C ILE A 49 -5.51 0.82 -12.30
N ASN A 50 -4.33 0.25 -12.08
CA ASN A 50 -4.17 -1.16 -11.77
C ASN A 50 -4.47 -1.42 -10.29
N TYR A 51 -5.29 -2.43 -10.04
CA TYR A 51 -5.66 -2.95 -8.74
C TYR A 51 -5.06 -4.35 -8.60
N LEU A 52 -4.54 -4.66 -7.42
CA LEU A 52 -4.10 -5.99 -7.03
C LEU A 52 -4.85 -6.40 -5.78
N GLY A 53 -5.32 -7.65 -5.77
CA GLY A 53 -6.03 -8.17 -4.64
C GLY A 53 -6.39 -9.64 -4.74
N PHE A 54 -7.50 -9.99 -4.10
CA PHE A 54 -8.02 -11.36 -4.03
C PHE A 54 -9.53 -11.37 -4.21
N GLY A 55 -10.04 -12.52 -4.60
CA GLY A 55 -11.44 -12.68 -4.93
C GLY A 55 -11.86 -14.13 -4.92
N PHE A 56 -13.06 -14.37 -5.43
CA PHE A 56 -13.56 -15.70 -5.68
C PHE A 56 -14.46 -15.76 -6.91
N THR A 57 -14.52 -16.94 -7.50
CA THR A 57 -15.49 -17.28 -8.54
C THR A 57 -16.49 -18.30 -7.99
N VAL A 58 -17.77 -18.06 -8.25
CA VAL A 58 -18.88 -18.98 -7.95
C VAL A 58 -18.99 -19.96 -9.12
N SER A 59 -18.75 -21.25 -8.89
CA SER A 59 -18.46 -22.19 -10.00
C SER A 59 -19.64 -22.44 -10.93
N ASP A 60 -20.86 -22.42 -10.40
CA ASP A 60 -22.10 -22.72 -11.12
C ASP A 60 -22.63 -21.52 -11.91
N THR A 61 -22.43 -20.29 -11.42
CA THR A 61 -22.85 -19.07 -12.12
C THR A 61 -21.73 -18.41 -12.92
N ALA A 62 -20.47 -18.82 -12.68
CA ALA A 62 -19.26 -18.15 -13.16
C ALA A 62 -19.16 -16.67 -12.73
N GLU A 63 -19.93 -16.25 -11.72
CA GLU A 63 -19.82 -14.91 -11.16
C GLU A 63 -18.48 -14.74 -10.44
N THR A 64 -17.78 -13.66 -10.75
CA THR A 64 -16.48 -13.34 -10.15
C THR A 64 -16.54 -12.03 -9.37
N TYR A 65 -16.11 -12.10 -8.12
CA TYR A 65 -15.97 -10.97 -7.22
C TYR A 65 -14.49 -10.80 -6.86
N LEU A 66 -13.98 -9.58 -7.01
CA LEU A 66 -12.58 -9.27 -6.78
C LEU A 66 -12.49 -8.00 -5.95
N TRP A 67 -11.72 -8.06 -4.88
CA TRP A 67 -11.40 -6.91 -4.05
C TRP A 67 -9.91 -6.65 -4.07
N GLY A 68 -9.52 -5.41 -4.31
CA GLY A 68 -8.12 -5.03 -4.42
C GLY A 68 -7.90 -3.54 -4.19
N ARG A 69 -6.65 -3.16 -3.96
CA ARG A 69 -6.27 -1.77 -3.72
C ARG A 69 -5.55 -1.20 -4.95
N GLY A 70 -6.08 -0.11 -5.47
CA GLY A 70 -5.51 0.60 -6.63
C GLY A 70 -4.27 1.40 -6.27
N GLY A 71 -3.37 1.57 -7.25
CA GLY A 71 -2.20 2.47 -7.16
C GLY A 71 -1.05 2.00 -6.27
N MET A 72 -1.26 0.99 -5.42
CA MET A 72 -0.26 0.42 -4.52
C MET A 72 -0.13 -1.09 -4.75
N LEU A 73 0.59 -1.46 -5.81
CA LEU A 73 0.83 -2.84 -6.22
C LEU A 73 1.97 -3.50 -5.43
N HIS A 74 2.00 -3.30 -4.11
CA HIS A 74 2.96 -3.96 -3.22
C HIS A 74 2.31 -5.01 -2.31
N ASN A 75 1.05 -5.40 -2.51
CA ASN A 75 0.33 -6.27 -1.55
C ASN A 75 0.06 -7.67 -2.11
N ILE A 76 1.03 -8.25 -2.81
CA ILE A 76 0.87 -9.57 -3.46
C ILE A 76 0.81 -10.70 -2.44
N ILE A 77 1.63 -10.63 -1.39
CA ILE A 77 1.67 -11.62 -0.31
C ILE A 77 0.45 -11.44 0.61
N GLN A 78 0.06 -10.20 0.91
CA GLN A 78 -1.21 -9.92 1.60
C GLN A 78 -2.40 -10.47 0.80
N SER A 79 -2.44 -10.28 -0.53
CA SER A 79 -3.51 -10.83 -1.38
C SER A 79 -3.57 -12.34 -1.28
N TRP A 80 -2.42 -12.99 -1.32
CA TRP A 80 -2.32 -14.44 -1.16
C TRP A 80 -2.80 -14.91 0.22
N ARG A 81 -2.43 -14.20 1.29
CA ARG A 81 -2.91 -14.48 2.65
C ARG A 81 -4.43 -14.28 2.76
N ALA A 82 -4.98 -13.23 2.15
CA ALA A 82 -6.43 -12.99 2.12
C ALA A 82 -7.17 -14.12 1.38
N MET A 83 -6.62 -14.62 0.27
CA MET A 83 -7.11 -15.81 -0.42
C MET A 83 -7.09 -17.05 0.51
N LYS A 84 -6.03 -17.24 1.31
CA LYS A 84 -5.96 -18.35 2.29
C LYS A 84 -6.96 -18.21 3.44
N LEU A 85 -7.22 -17.00 3.93
CA LEU A 85 -8.31 -16.77 4.89
C LEU A 85 -9.67 -17.09 4.28
N LEU A 86 -9.87 -16.72 3.01
CA LEU A 86 -11.10 -17.02 2.28
C LEU A 86 -11.32 -18.53 2.11
N GLU A 87 -10.27 -19.32 1.92
CA GLU A 87 -10.37 -20.80 1.92
C GLU A 87 -10.96 -21.34 3.22
N LEU A 88 -10.67 -20.72 4.36
CA LEU A 88 -11.11 -21.14 5.70
C LEU A 88 -12.50 -20.63 6.08
N ALA A 89 -12.98 -19.54 5.47
CA ALA A 89 -14.27 -18.95 5.80
C ALA A 89 -15.44 -19.88 5.41
N PRO A 90 -16.38 -20.22 6.32
CA PRO A 90 -17.51 -21.11 6.00
C PRO A 90 -18.58 -20.45 5.12
N LEU A 91 -18.67 -19.12 5.19
CA LEU A 91 -19.56 -18.28 4.41
C LEU A 91 -18.73 -17.23 3.68
N VAL A 92 -19.13 -16.92 2.45
CA VAL A 92 -18.54 -15.85 1.65
C VAL A 92 -19.63 -14.95 1.09
N ASP A 93 -19.33 -13.65 1.04
CA ASP A 93 -20.14 -12.60 0.41
C ASP A 93 -19.17 -11.52 -0.08
N GLU A 94 -19.50 -10.83 -1.18
CA GLU A 94 -18.71 -9.72 -1.72
C GLU A 94 -18.40 -8.64 -0.67
N ARG A 95 -19.31 -8.40 0.27
CA ARG A 95 -19.18 -7.44 1.38
C ARG A 95 -18.17 -7.85 2.43
N MET A 96 -17.78 -9.13 2.48
CA MET A 96 -16.77 -9.63 3.42
C MET A 96 -15.34 -9.45 2.91
N LEU A 97 -15.16 -9.28 1.60
CA LEU A 97 -13.83 -9.18 1.00
C LEU A 97 -12.97 -8.06 1.64
N PRO A 98 -13.50 -6.85 1.94
CA PRO A 98 -12.72 -5.82 2.63
C PRO A 98 -12.26 -6.24 4.03
N ALA A 99 -13.11 -6.89 4.81
CA ALA A 99 -12.75 -7.33 6.15
C ALA A 99 -11.68 -8.44 6.12
N ILE A 100 -11.81 -9.39 5.19
CA ILE A 100 -10.81 -10.46 4.98
C ILE A 100 -9.47 -9.88 4.50
N TRP A 101 -9.49 -8.89 3.61
CA TRP A 101 -8.27 -8.19 3.18
C TRP A 101 -7.53 -7.56 4.35
N GLN A 102 -8.24 -6.87 5.24
CA GLN A 102 -7.64 -6.27 6.42
C GLN A 102 -7.09 -7.35 7.34
N ALA A 103 -7.85 -8.42 7.59
CA ALA A 103 -7.43 -9.55 8.43
C ALA A 103 -6.10 -10.20 7.96
N ALA A 104 -5.83 -10.18 6.65
CA ALA A 104 -4.59 -10.67 6.05
C ALA A 104 -3.35 -9.79 6.30
N TYR A 105 -3.51 -8.64 6.98
CA TYR A 105 -2.42 -7.75 7.34
C TYR A 105 -1.90 -8.03 8.77
N PRO A 106 -0.58 -7.93 9.04
CA PRO A 106 -0.05 -8.22 10.38
C PRO A 106 -0.54 -7.26 11.47
N THR A 107 -0.76 -5.98 11.15
CA THR A 107 -1.07 -4.93 12.14
C THR A 107 -2.56 -4.60 12.20
N VAL A 108 -3.42 -5.61 12.15
CA VAL A 108 -4.89 -5.42 12.17
C VAL A 108 -5.36 -4.67 13.41
N ILE A 109 -6.34 -3.79 13.18
CA ILE A 109 -7.19 -3.22 14.23
C ILE A 109 -8.22 -4.31 14.58
N LYS A 110 -8.25 -4.78 15.85
CA LYS A 110 -9.11 -5.90 16.33
C LYS A 110 -10.58 -5.89 15.86
N ASN A 111 -11.11 -4.75 15.43
CA ASN A 111 -12.49 -4.58 14.98
C ASN A 111 -12.81 -5.33 13.66
N ASP A 112 -11.84 -5.59 12.77
CA ASP A 112 -12.14 -6.12 11.43
C ASP A 112 -12.49 -7.61 11.44
N ILE A 113 -11.86 -8.40 12.31
CA ILE A 113 -12.18 -9.81 12.51
C ILE A 113 -13.56 -9.96 13.15
N GLN A 114 -13.90 -9.05 14.06
CA GLN A 114 -15.24 -8.99 14.65
C GLN A 114 -16.30 -8.67 13.57
N ASN A 115 -15.97 -7.91 12.54
CA ASN A 115 -16.89 -7.64 11.43
C ASN A 115 -17.12 -8.89 10.55
N ILE A 116 -16.10 -9.72 10.36
CA ILE A 116 -16.25 -11.05 9.72
C ILE A 116 -17.21 -11.91 10.56
N ALA A 117 -16.96 -12.04 11.86
CA ALA A 117 -17.77 -12.87 12.74
C ALA A 117 -19.22 -12.39 12.89
N LYS A 118 -19.47 -11.08 12.90
CA LYS A 118 -20.84 -10.53 12.89
C LYS A 118 -21.63 -10.93 11.65
N SER A 119 -20.94 -11.25 10.55
CA SER A 119 -21.56 -11.62 9.27
C SER A 119 -21.84 -13.13 9.17
N VAL A 120 -21.38 -13.92 10.14
CA VAL A 120 -21.50 -15.39 10.13
C VAL A 120 -22.06 -15.86 11.48
N PRO A 121 -23.34 -16.27 11.54
CA PRO A 121 -23.91 -16.88 12.74
C PRO A 121 -23.06 -18.06 13.22
N ASP A 122 -22.86 -18.17 14.53
CA ASP A 122 -22.16 -19.27 15.19
C ASP A 122 -20.67 -19.46 14.82
N LEU A 123 -20.04 -18.45 14.21
CA LEU A 123 -18.60 -18.50 13.94
C LEU A 123 -17.80 -18.34 15.24
N ASP A 124 -16.94 -19.30 15.53
CA ASP A 124 -16.02 -19.23 16.66
C ASP A 124 -14.93 -18.18 16.38
N LEU A 125 -14.93 -17.13 17.21
CA LEU A 125 -13.97 -16.03 17.13
C LEU A 125 -12.54 -16.47 17.48
N GLU A 126 -12.38 -17.42 18.40
CA GLU A 126 -11.06 -17.94 18.79
C GLU A 126 -10.48 -18.76 17.64
N GLU A 127 -11.28 -19.66 17.06
CA GLU A 127 -10.88 -20.45 15.89
C GLU A 127 -10.52 -19.54 14.69
N LEU A 128 -11.29 -18.47 14.46
CA LEU A 128 -10.99 -17.52 13.38
C LEU A 128 -9.66 -16.78 13.59
N GLU A 129 -9.36 -16.36 14.82
CA GLU A 129 -8.09 -15.69 15.14
C GLU A 129 -6.92 -16.67 15.07
N GLU A 130 -7.07 -17.91 15.54
CA GLU A 130 -6.04 -18.95 15.40
C GLU A 130 -5.71 -19.22 13.93
N ASN A 131 -6.74 -19.42 13.11
CA ASN A 131 -6.61 -19.59 11.66
C ASN A 131 -5.93 -18.39 11.01
N ARG A 132 -6.27 -17.17 11.46
CA ARG A 132 -5.61 -15.97 10.96
C ARG A 132 -4.13 -15.95 11.32
N LEU A 133 -3.77 -16.22 12.56
CA LEU A 133 -2.39 -16.22 13.02
C LEU A 133 -1.56 -17.26 12.24
N ASP A 134 -2.11 -18.45 12.00
CA ASP A 134 -1.48 -19.47 11.17
C ASP A 134 -1.26 -18.99 9.72
N VAL A 135 -2.26 -18.38 9.09
CA VAL A 135 -2.12 -17.82 7.74
C VAL A 135 -1.10 -16.67 7.67
N LEU A 136 -1.00 -15.84 8.70
CA LEU A 136 -0.02 -14.75 8.75
C LEU A 136 1.43 -15.24 8.83
N GLN A 137 1.66 -16.43 9.38
CA GLN A 137 2.99 -17.08 9.36
C GLN A 137 3.33 -17.72 8.01
N LYS A 138 2.35 -17.83 7.11
CA LYS A 138 2.53 -18.44 5.80
C LYS A 138 2.88 -17.38 4.74
N ALA A 139 3.46 -17.88 3.67
CA ALA A 139 3.79 -17.14 2.46
C ALA A 139 3.58 -18.05 1.24
N PRO A 140 3.36 -17.48 0.04
CA PRO A 140 3.35 -18.26 -1.18
C PRO A 140 4.68 -19.01 -1.35
N SER A 141 4.61 -20.18 -1.99
CA SER A 141 5.84 -20.90 -2.35
C SER A 141 6.69 -20.07 -3.32
N GLY A 142 7.99 -20.32 -3.38
CA GLY A 142 8.88 -19.58 -4.29
C GLY A 142 8.44 -19.67 -5.77
N GLN A 143 7.95 -20.85 -6.19
CA GLN A 143 7.43 -21.05 -7.55
C GLN A 143 6.12 -20.30 -7.80
N GLU A 144 5.21 -20.32 -6.82
CA GLU A 144 3.93 -19.61 -6.90
C GLU A 144 4.16 -18.10 -6.97
N LEU A 145 5.00 -17.55 -6.09
CA LEU A 145 5.35 -16.13 -6.09
C LEU A 145 6.02 -15.70 -7.41
N GLU A 146 6.96 -16.49 -7.93
CA GLU A 146 7.56 -16.25 -9.25
C GLU A 146 6.52 -16.24 -10.38
N GLY A 147 5.59 -17.19 -10.36
CA GLY A 147 4.49 -17.27 -11.32
C GLY A 147 3.63 -16.00 -11.30
N MET A 148 3.21 -15.57 -10.11
CA MET A 148 2.42 -14.35 -9.95
C MET A 148 3.17 -13.10 -10.42
N LEU A 149 4.44 -12.93 -10.05
CA LEU A 149 5.26 -11.79 -10.44
C LEU A 149 5.53 -11.76 -11.95
N LYS A 150 5.76 -12.92 -12.56
CA LYS A 150 5.93 -13.06 -14.00
C LYS A 150 4.66 -12.64 -14.74
N ALA A 151 3.50 -13.14 -14.31
CA ALA A 151 2.22 -12.82 -14.92
C ALA A 151 1.93 -11.30 -14.88
N LEU A 152 2.18 -10.65 -13.75
CA LEU A 152 2.04 -9.20 -13.61
C LEU A 152 2.95 -8.44 -14.58
N GLN A 153 4.22 -8.83 -14.68
CA GLN A 153 5.17 -8.18 -15.58
C GLN A 153 4.80 -8.36 -17.05
N GLU A 154 4.32 -9.54 -17.45
CA GLU A 154 3.86 -9.81 -18.83
C GLU A 154 2.64 -8.95 -19.22
N HIS A 155 1.86 -8.50 -18.24
CA HIS A 155 0.73 -7.59 -18.43
C HIS A 155 1.09 -6.12 -18.19
N GLY A 156 2.38 -5.79 -18.05
CA GLY A 156 2.84 -4.42 -17.82
C GLY A 156 2.48 -3.84 -16.46
N ILE A 157 2.08 -4.69 -15.50
CA ILE A 157 1.72 -4.28 -14.15
C ILE A 157 2.98 -4.25 -13.28
N ASN A 158 3.41 -3.04 -12.90
CA ASN A 158 4.61 -2.82 -12.10
C ASN A 158 4.35 -3.07 -10.60
N VAL A 159 4.98 -4.09 -10.04
CA VAL A 159 4.90 -4.43 -8.62
C VAL A 159 5.91 -3.60 -7.83
N ASP A 160 5.46 -2.97 -6.74
CA ASP A 160 6.36 -2.30 -5.80
C ASP A 160 6.99 -3.34 -4.86
N ALA A 161 8.32 -3.31 -4.77
CA ALA A 161 9.11 -4.26 -4.01
C ALA A 161 9.09 -4.02 -2.48
N TYR A 162 8.28 -3.09 -1.96
CA TYR A 162 8.20 -2.81 -0.52
C TYR A 162 7.86 -4.06 0.33
N GLU A 163 6.76 -4.75 0.02
CA GLU A 163 6.37 -5.96 0.77
C GLU A 163 7.36 -7.10 0.56
N LEU A 164 7.85 -7.29 -0.67
CA LEU A 164 8.88 -8.29 -0.96
C LEU A 164 10.14 -8.09 -0.11
N ARG A 165 10.58 -6.84 0.08
CA ARG A 165 11.71 -6.52 0.98
C ARG A 165 11.40 -6.89 2.42
N LYS A 166 10.22 -6.51 2.92
CA LYS A 166 9.80 -6.76 4.30
C LYS A 166 9.71 -8.25 4.60
N GLU A 167 9.01 -9.00 3.75
CA GLU A 167 8.78 -10.44 3.93
C GLU A 167 10.08 -11.23 3.75
N ARG A 168 10.97 -10.81 2.83
CA ARG A 168 12.30 -11.42 2.70
C ARG A 168 13.18 -11.15 3.93
N ALA A 169 13.19 -9.93 4.45
CA ALA A 169 13.95 -9.59 5.65
C ALA A 169 13.46 -10.37 6.88
N ALA A 170 12.16 -10.70 6.93
CA ALA A 170 11.57 -11.56 7.95
C ALA A 170 11.83 -13.06 7.72
N GLY A 171 12.43 -13.45 6.59
CA GLY A 171 12.66 -14.85 6.22
C GLY A 171 11.40 -15.60 5.77
N ALA A 172 10.29 -14.90 5.54
CA ALA A 172 9.01 -15.51 5.13
C ALA A 172 9.02 -15.97 3.66
N ILE A 173 9.77 -15.27 2.79
CA ILE A 173 9.95 -15.66 1.39
C ILE A 173 11.42 -15.94 1.07
N THR A 174 11.63 -16.90 0.17
CA THR A 174 12.96 -17.17 -0.39
C THR A 174 13.27 -16.17 -1.49
N GLY A 175 14.52 -15.74 -1.58
CA GLY A 175 14.99 -14.89 -2.68
C GLY A 175 14.99 -15.62 -4.02
N SER A 176 14.92 -14.85 -5.10
CA SER A 176 15.01 -15.35 -6.47
C SER A 176 15.58 -14.26 -7.37
N PRO A 177 16.12 -14.58 -8.56
CA PRO A 177 16.65 -13.57 -9.46
C PRO A 177 15.65 -12.45 -9.80
N ARG A 178 14.35 -12.77 -9.94
CA ARG A 178 13.31 -11.77 -10.23
C ARG A 178 13.01 -10.91 -9.01
N ILE A 179 12.84 -11.51 -7.83
CA ILE A 179 12.62 -10.78 -6.58
C ILE A 179 13.81 -9.86 -6.31
N ASP A 180 15.03 -10.36 -6.47
CA ASP A 180 16.27 -9.61 -6.32
C ASP A 180 16.31 -8.41 -7.28
N ALA A 181 15.99 -8.63 -8.56
CA ALA A 181 15.97 -7.57 -9.56
C ALA A 181 14.92 -6.49 -9.25
N LEU A 182 13.72 -6.87 -8.80
CA LEU A 182 12.67 -5.94 -8.39
C LEU A 182 13.10 -5.10 -7.19
N ILE A 183 13.67 -5.74 -6.17
CA ILE A 183 14.17 -5.08 -4.96
C ILE A 183 15.30 -4.10 -5.33
N LEU A 184 16.30 -4.54 -6.10
CA LEU A 184 17.41 -3.70 -6.54
C LEU A 184 16.95 -2.52 -7.40
N SER A 185 15.96 -2.72 -8.27
CA SER A 185 15.37 -1.64 -9.06
C SER A 185 14.70 -0.59 -8.17
N ALA A 186 13.85 -1.04 -7.25
CA ALA A 186 13.14 -0.16 -6.31
C ALA A 186 14.10 0.62 -5.40
N ASP A 187 15.17 -0.01 -4.92
CA ASP A 187 16.18 0.64 -4.08
C ASP A 187 16.97 1.70 -4.85
N ARG A 188 17.32 1.44 -6.12
CA ARG A 188 17.95 2.46 -6.99
C ARG A 188 17.06 3.68 -7.20
N HIS A 189 15.78 3.48 -7.49
CA HIS A 189 14.83 4.59 -7.63
C HIS A 189 14.67 5.38 -6.34
N ARG A 190 14.63 4.70 -5.18
CA ARG A 190 14.56 5.36 -3.87
C ARG A 190 15.81 6.19 -3.58
N LEU A 191 16.99 5.65 -3.81
CA LEU A 191 18.26 6.37 -3.59
C LEU A 191 18.36 7.60 -4.49
N GLU A 192 17.94 7.48 -5.75
CA GLU A 192 17.93 8.60 -6.68
C GLU A 192 16.93 9.68 -6.26
N ALA A 193 15.71 9.30 -5.85
CA ALA A 193 14.72 10.25 -5.32
C ALA A 193 15.24 10.97 -4.07
N GLN A 194 15.91 10.26 -3.16
CA GLN A 194 16.53 10.86 -1.97
C GLN A 194 17.66 11.83 -2.35
N ARG A 195 18.47 11.49 -3.36
CA ARG A 195 19.53 12.38 -3.86
C ARG A 195 18.94 13.68 -4.41
N ILE A 196 17.91 13.58 -5.25
CA ILE A 196 17.21 14.73 -5.83
C ILE A 196 16.63 15.62 -4.72
N GLU A 197 15.99 15.02 -3.72
CA GLU A 197 15.40 15.75 -2.59
C GLU A 197 16.46 16.47 -1.75
N GLN A 198 17.59 15.80 -1.46
CA GLN A 198 18.72 16.42 -0.75
C GLN A 198 19.32 17.58 -1.55
N GLU A 199 19.41 17.46 -2.88
CA GLU A 199 19.86 18.55 -3.74
C GLU A 199 18.88 19.72 -3.75
N ARG A 200 17.57 19.46 -3.71
CA ARG A 200 16.53 20.49 -3.58
C ARG A 200 16.69 21.26 -2.28
N HIS A 201 16.76 20.57 -1.14
CA HIS A 201 16.95 21.20 0.16
C HIS A 201 18.24 22.03 0.23
N LYS A 202 19.36 21.50 -0.29
CA LYS A 202 20.63 22.27 -0.36
C LYS A 202 20.49 23.56 -1.17
N ARG A 203 19.72 23.55 -2.26
CA ARG A 203 19.45 24.75 -3.07
C ARG A 203 18.58 25.75 -2.33
N GLU A 204 17.53 25.27 -1.66
CA GLU A 204 16.64 26.10 -0.83
C GLU A 204 17.42 26.76 0.32
N ASP A 205 18.25 26.00 1.03
CA ASP A 205 19.12 26.51 2.10
C ASP A 205 20.12 27.55 1.59
N ALA A 206 20.73 27.30 0.43
CA ALA A 206 21.65 28.25 -0.19
C ALA A 206 20.93 29.55 -0.57
N GLN A 207 19.73 29.47 -1.14
CA GLN A 207 18.91 30.64 -1.47
C GLN A 207 18.48 31.40 -0.21
N ALA A 208 18.05 30.70 0.84
CA ALA A 208 17.71 31.29 2.13
C ALA A 208 18.91 32.02 2.76
N ALA A 209 20.11 31.43 2.69
CA ALA A 209 21.34 32.06 3.18
C ALA A 209 21.71 33.32 2.39
N VAL A 210 21.53 33.34 1.07
CA VAL A 210 21.72 34.54 0.23
C VAL A 210 20.71 35.62 0.61
N ALA A 211 19.42 35.28 0.68
CA ALA A 211 18.36 36.21 1.06
C ALA A 211 18.61 36.82 2.46
N TYR A 212 19.04 36.00 3.42
CA TYR A 212 19.40 36.46 4.76
C TYR A 212 20.58 37.43 4.75
N LYS A 213 21.65 37.15 3.99
CA LYS A 213 22.79 38.06 3.83
C LYS A 213 22.38 39.41 3.24
N GLU A 214 21.51 39.42 2.23
CA GLU A 214 21.01 40.65 1.64
C GLU A 214 20.13 41.44 2.60
N TRP A 215 19.25 40.76 3.34
CA TRP A 215 18.43 41.38 4.38
C TRP A 215 19.30 42.01 5.47
N MET A 216 20.33 41.31 5.95
CA MET A 216 21.28 41.82 6.94
C MET A 216 22.04 43.04 6.41
N ARG A 217 22.47 43.05 5.14
CA ARG A 217 23.08 44.23 4.51
C ARG A 217 22.14 45.44 4.54
N LYS A 218 20.86 45.25 4.18
CA LYS A 218 19.84 46.31 4.22
C LYS A 218 19.60 46.82 5.64
N VAL A 219 19.53 45.94 6.64
CA VAL A 219 19.36 46.31 8.05
C VAL A 219 20.55 47.13 8.56
N ASN A 220 21.77 46.68 8.28
CA ASN A 220 22.99 47.38 8.70
C ASN A 220 23.12 48.76 8.03
N LEU A 221 22.76 48.88 6.75
CA LEU A 221 22.73 50.17 6.06
C LEU A 221 21.73 51.14 6.70
N LYS A 222 20.50 50.68 7.00
CA LYS A 222 19.50 51.48 7.70
C LYS A 222 20.00 51.94 9.08
N ARG A 223 20.59 51.03 9.87
CA ARG A 223 21.18 51.37 11.18
C ARG A 223 22.25 52.46 11.05
N SER A 224 23.17 52.33 10.08
CA SER A 224 24.22 53.32 9.83
C SER A 224 23.66 54.71 9.50
N ILE A 225 22.63 54.77 8.64
CA ILE A 225 21.96 56.02 8.27
C ILE A 225 21.32 56.66 9.51
N VAL A 226 20.57 55.90 10.32
CA VAL A 226 19.94 56.39 11.55
C VAL A 226 20.97 56.91 12.54
N SER A 227 22.06 56.17 12.79
CA SER A 227 23.14 56.61 13.69
C SER A 227 23.78 57.93 13.23
N ARG A 228 23.99 58.12 11.92
CA ARG A 228 24.52 59.39 11.38
C ARG A 228 23.53 60.55 11.57
N ILE A 229 22.23 60.32 11.39
CA ILE A 229 21.20 61.36 11.59
C ILE A 229 21.14 61.79 13.05
N ILE A 230 21.16 60.83 13.98
CA ILE A 230 21.13 61.10 15.43
C ILE A 230 22.41 61.85 15.86
N GLY A 231 23.59 61.36 15.45
CA GLY A 231 24.86 62.00 15.78
C GLY A 231 24.98 63.45 15.27
N LYS A 232 24.44 63.75 14.08
CA LYS A 232 24.34 65.13 13.55
C LYS A 232 23.39 66.02 14.36
N ARG A 233 22.29 65.47 14.90
CA ARG A 233 21.37 66.24 15.76
C ARG A 233 21.98 66.55 17.14
N SER A 234 22.73 65.61 17.72
CA SER A 234 23.40 65.82 19.01
C SER A 234 24.51 66.86 18.94
N THR A 235 25.25 66.94 17.83
CA THR A 235 26.29 67.97 17.63
C THR A 235 25.72 69.37 17.39
N VAL A 236 24.54 69.48 16.77
CA VAL A 236 23.84 70.77 16.61
C VAL A 236 23.23 71.27 17.92
N LEU A 237 22.81 70.36 18.81
CA LEU A 237 22.31 70.72 20.14
C LEU A 237 23.42 71.05 21.16
N ALA A 238 24.63 70.51 20.97
CA ALA A 238 25.78 70.83 21.84
C ALA A 238 26.45 72.18 21.52
N ASN A 239 26.17 72.76 20.33
CA ASN A 239 26.71 74.05 19.88
C ASN A 239 25.68 75.19 19.98
N LYS A 240 24.61 75.00 20.75
CA LYS A 240 23.66 76.04 21.16
C LYS A 240 23.70 76.18 22.67
#